data_AF-A0A2V6TNR0-F1
#
_entry.id   AF-A0A2V6TNR0-F1
#
_cell.length_a   1.000
_cell.length_b   1.000
_cell.length_c   1.000
_cell.angle_alpha   90.00
_cell.angle_beta   90.00
_cell.angle_gamma   90.00
#
_symmetry.space_group_name_H-M   'P 1'
#
loop_
_entity.id
_entity.type
_entity.pdbx_description
1 polymer ?
#
loop_
_entity_poly.entity_id
_entity_poly.type
_entity_poly.pdbx_seq_one_letter_code
_entity_poly.pdbx_strand_id
1 'polypeptide(L)'
;MLPAPGFHHLHLNSVDPDAAIEFYRRQFPASAKASWGGLPALTAPNDVLVLFTRVATAPATSPQSAIWHFGWHVTDSRASLEAYKGRPDVTLLPLYTTDEGGSVLVSSDSRPSTT
;
A
#
# COMPACT_ATOMS: atom_id res chain seq x y z
N MET A 1 -18.00 14.57 -25.41
CA MET A 1 -18.21 14.04 -24.05
C MET A 1 -16.88 14.03 -23.32
N LEU A 2 -16.87 14.30 -22.01
CA LEU A 2 -15.66 14.18 -21.20
C LEU A 2 -15.36 12.71 -20.89
N PRO A 3 -14.09 12.34 -20.67
CA PRO A 3 -13.72 10.99 -20.24
C PRO A 3 -14.31 10.68 -18.85
N ALA A 4 -14.51 9.39 -18.56
CA ALA A 4 -14.94 8.95 -17.25
C ALA A 4 -13.90 9.37 -16.18
N PRO A 5 -14.33 9.91 -15.02
CA PRO A 5 -13.42 10.28 -13.96
C PRO A 5 -12.73 9.02 -13.39
N GLY A 6 -11.44 9.15 -13.11
CA GLY A 6 -10.62 8.12 -12.48
C GLY A 6 -10.04 8.61 -11.16
N PHE A 7 -9.62 7.67 -10.31
CA PHE A 7 -8.85 7.99 -9.13
C PHE A 7 -7.48 8.51 -9.56
N HIS A 8 -7.21 9.79 -9.32
CA HIS A 8 -6.01 10.44 -9.86
C HIS A 8 -4.80 10.30 -8.94
N HIS A 9 -5.00 10.50 -7.63
CA HIS A 9 -3.90 10.48 -6.67
C HIS A 9 -4.38 10.42 -5.21
N LEU A 10 -3.50 9.98 -4.31
CA LEU A 10 -3.63 10.19 -2.87
C LEU A 10 -2.43 10.95 -2.31
N HIS A 11 -2.61 11.54 -1.13
CA HIS A 11 -1.55 12.28 -0.43
C HIS A 11 -1.17 11.54 0.84
N LEU A 12 0.14 11.38 1.06
CA LEU A 12 0.71 10.85 2.29
C LEU A 12 1.62 11.89 2.93
N ASN A 13 1.58 11.96 4.26
CA ASN A 13 2.57 12.71 5.03
C ASN A 13 3.77 11.83 5.31
N SER A 14 4.98 12.34 5.09
CA SER A 14 6.23 11.66 5.44
C SER A 14 7.23 12.63 6.05
N VAL A 15 8.01 12.18 7.04
CA VAL A 15 9.18 12.93 7.52
C VAL A 15 10.31 12.93 6.50
N ASP A 16 10.38 11.88 5.68
CA ASP A 16 11.32 11.72 4.57
C ASP A 16 10.59 11.18 3.32
N PRO A 17 10.13 12.07 2.42
CA PRO A 17 9.50 11.67 1.16
C PRO A 17 10.38 10.78 0.27
N ASP A 18 11.69 10.99 0.26
CA ASP A 18 12.59 10.24 -0.62
C ASP A 18 12.76 8.80 -0.13
N ALA A 19 12.95 8.62 1.18
CA ALA A 19 12.97 7.29 1.79
C ALA A 19 11.63 6.57 1.63
N ALA A 20 10.50 7.27 1.74
CA ALA A 20 9.17 6.70 1.54
C ALA A 20 8.96 6.23 0.09
N ILE A 21 9.34 7.05 -0.90
CA ILE A 21 9.28 6.65 -2.32
C ILE A 21 10.16 5.43 -2.56
N GLU A 22 11.37 5.41 -2.02
CA GLU A 22 12.30 4.30 -2.23
C GLU A 22 11.81 3.01 -1.57
N PHE A 23 11.17 3.09 -0.40
CA PHE A 23 10.45 1.95 0.17
C PHE A 23 9.46 1.36 -0.84
N TYR A 24 8.55 2.17 -1.39
CA TYR A 24 7.57 1.67 -2.35
C TYR A 24 8.19 1.14 -3.64
N ARG A 25 9.28 1.74 -4.14
CA ARG A 25 9.99 1.23 -5.32
C ARG A 25 10.61 -0.14 -5.10
N ARG A 26 11.20 -0.38 -3.92
CA ARG A 26 11.72 -1.72 -3.58
C ARG A 26 10.61 -2.76 -3.47
N GLN A 27 9.47 -2.38 -2.88
CA GLN A 27 8.36 -3.31 -2.67
C GLN A 27 7.53 -3.55 -3.95
N PHE A 28 7.38 -2.52 -4.78
CA PHE A 28 6.58 -2.50 -6.02
C PHE A 28 7.41 -1.93 -7.19
N PRO A 29 8.31 -2.73 -7.79
CA PRO A 29 9.33 -2.25 -8.75
C PRO A 29 8.81 -1.62 -10.05
N ALA A 30 7.55 -1.86 -10.40
CA ALA A 30 6.91 -1.21 -11.53
C ALA A 30 6.52 0.26 -11.24
N SER A 31 6.63 0.69 -9.98
CA SER A 31 6.41 2.07 -9.57
C SER A 31 7.68 2.89 -9.80
N ALA A 32 7.53 4.17 -10.16
CA ALA A 32 8.67 5.06 -10.41
C ALA A 32 8.60 6.33 -9.55
N LYS A 33 9.77 6.89 -9.24
CA LYS A 33 9.87 8.22 -8.61
C LYS A 33 9.49 9.29 -9.63
N ALA A 34 8.72 10.27 -9.20
CA ALA A 34 8.24 11.39 -9.99
C ALA A 34 8.12 12.66 -9.14
N SER A 35 7.59 13.71 -9.75
CA SER A 35 7.14 14.93 -9.07
C SER A 35 5.88 15.44 -9.75
N TRP A 36 4.92 15.94 -8.96
CA TRP A 36 3.69 16.51 -9.50
C TRP A 36 3.21 17.67 -8.62
N GLY A 37 2.84 18.79 -9.24
CA GLY A 37 2.36 19.96 -8.50
C GLY A 37 3.36 20.52 -7.48
N GLY A 38 4.67 20.34 -7.71
CA GLY A 38 5.72 20.75 -6.78
C GLY A 38 5.97 19.78 -5.62
N LEU A 39 5.26 18.65 -5.56
CA LEU A 39 5.43 17.61 -4.54
C LEU A 39 6.24 16.42 -5.07
N PRO A 40 7.09 15.79 -4.23
CA PRO A 40 7.63 14.47 -4.51
C PRO A 40 6.49 13.47 -4.72
N ALA A 41 6.63 12.59 -5.71
CA ALA A 41 5.60 11.64 -6.09
C ALA A 41 6.16 10.25 -6.35
N LEU A 42 5.32 9.24 -6.16
CA LEU A 42 5.47 7.91 -6.74
C LEU A 42 4.37 7.76 -7.82
N THR A 43 4.73 7.29 -9.01
CA THR A 43 3.76 6.90 -10.04
C THR A 43 3.64 5.39 -10.12
N ALA A 44 2.41 4.89 -10.23
CA ALA A 44 2.09 3.50 -10.48
C ALA A 44 1.83 3.26 -11.98
N PRO A 45 1.92 2.02 -12.50
CA PRO A 45 1.72 1.72 -13.92
C PRO A 45 0.33 2.06 -14.50
N ASN A 46 -0.64 2.36 -13.63
CA ASN A 46 -2.01 2.74 -13.99
C ASN A 46 -2.25 4.26 -13.89
N ASP A 47 -1.18 5.06 -13.94
CA ASP A 47 -1.18 6.53 -13.86
C ASP A 47 -1.68 7.13 -12.52
N VAL A 48 -1.93 6.30 -11.50
CA VAL A 48 -2.23 6.78 -10.15
C VAL A 48 -0.95 7.29 -9.48
N LEU A 49 -1.04 8.47 -8.87
CA LEU A 49 0.07 9.06 -8.12
C LEU A 49 -0.11 8.91 -6.60
N VAL A 50 0.99 8.67 -5.90
CA VAL A 50 1.08 8.90 -4.45
C VAL A 50 1.95 10.14 -4.24
N LEU A 51 1.34 11.22 -3.76
CA LEU A 51 2.03 12.48 -3.50
C LEU A 51 2.47 12.54 -2.04
N PHE A 52 3.68 13.03 -1.80
CA PHE A 52 4.26 13.08 -0.46
C PHE A 52 4.41 14.52 0.03
N THR A 53 3.74 14.82 1.13
CA THR A 53 3.92 16.07 1.87
C THR A 53 4.96 15.84 2.97
N ARG A 54 6.02 16.64 2.96
CA ARG A 54 7.01 16.60 4.05
C ARG A 54 6.41 17.20 5.32
N VAL A 55 6.47 16.47 6.42
CA VAL A 55 6.03 16.92 7.75
C VAL A 55 7.16 16.78 8.77
N ALA A 56 7.13 17.58 9.85
CA ALA A 56 8.16 17.53 10.88
C ALA A 56 8.03 16.30 11.81
N THR A 57 6.81 15.77 11.98
CA THR A 57 6.49 14.65 12.86
C THR A 57 5.65 13.63 12.10
N ALA A 58 5.94 12.35 12.29
CA ALA A 58 5.17 11.28 11.67
C ALA A 58 3.69 11.34 12.11
N PRO A 59 2.73 11.12 11.19
CA PRO A 59 1.32 11.10 11.54
C PRO A 59 0.99 9.98 12.52
N ALA A 60 0.03 10.22 13.42
CA ALA A 60 -0.45 9.21 14.35
C ALA A 60 -1.08 8.02 13.60
N THR A 61 -0.88 6.81 14.10
CA THR A 61 -1.50 5.59 13.55
C THR A 61 -2.87 5.30 14.16
N SER A 62 -3.27 6.05 15.20
CA SER A 62 -4.60 6.02 15.80
C SER A 62 -5.01 7.41 16.32
N PRO A 63 -6.32 7.75 16.28
CA PRO A 63 -7.39 7.03 15.60
C PRO A 63 -7.20 7.02 14.08
N GLN A 64 -7.91 6.13 13.37
CA GLN A 64 -7.77 6.00 11.92
C GLN A 64 -8.23 7.27 11.19
N SER A 65 -7.52 7.63 10.11
CA SER A 65 -7.99 8.63 9.15
C SER A 65 -9.07 8.06 8.22
N ALA A 66 -9.77 8.94 7.50
CA ALA A 66 -10.79 8.54 6.52
C ALA A 66 -10.24 7.60 5.42
N ILE A 67 -8.96 7.74 5.08
CA ILE A 67 -8.22 6.75 4.29
C ILE A 67 -7.42 5.89 5.27
N TRP A 68 -7.75 4.61 5.39
CA TRP A 68 -7.09 3.71 6.33
C TRP A 68 -5.98 2.87 5.67
N HIS A 69 -6.25 2.31 4.50
CA HIS A 69 -5.25 1.59 3.70
C HIS A 69 -5.53 1.75 2.20
N PHE A 70 -4.50 1.50 1.41
CA PHE A 70 -4.54 1.36 -0.04
C PHE A 70 -3.59 0.22 -0.42
N GLY A 71 -3.68 -0.30 -1.64
CA GLY A 71 -2.90 -1.47 -2.04
C GLY A 71 -2.52 -1.48 -3.50
N TRP A 72 -1.57 -2.35 -3.81
CA TRP A 72 -1.18 -2.67 -5.19
C TRP A 72 -1.85 -3.99 -5.59
N HIS A 73 -2.36 -4.01 -6.81
CA HIS A 73 -2.80 -5.25 -7.42
C HIS A 73 -1.59 -6.14 -7.76
N VAL A 74 -1.70 -7.43 -7.45
CA VAL A 74 -0.73 -8.46 -7.84
C VAL A 74 -1.44 -9.57 -8.59
N THR A 75 -0.75 -10.20 -9.54
CA THR A 75 -1.33 -11.29 -10.35
C THR A 75 -1.44 -12.61 -9.58
N ASP A 76 -0.58 -12.80 -8.57
CA ASP A 76 -0.58 -13.97 -7.69
C ASP A 76 -0.31 -13.55 -6.24
N SER A 77 -1.36 -13.57 -5.42
CA SER A 77 -1.29 -13.20 -4.01
C SER A 77 -0.53 -14.21 -3.17
N ARG A 78 -0.49 -15.50 -3.54
CA ARG A 78 0.23 -16.54 -2.79
C ARG A 78 1.73 -16.42 -3.03
N ALA A 79 2.15 -16.32 -4.29
CA ALA A 79 3.56 -16.08 -4.61
C ALA A 79 4.07 -14.77 -4.01
N SER A 80 3.24 -13.72 -4.03
CA SER A 80 3.56 -12.44 -3.39
C SER A 80 3.72 -12.60 -1.88
N LEU A 81 2.79 -13.28 -1.20
CA LEU A 81 2.88 -13.53 0.25
C LEU A 81 4.17 -14.27 0.62
N GLU A 82 4.53 -15.33 -0.10
CA GLU A 82 5.78 -16.06 0.17
C GLU A 82 7.01 -15.18 -0.03
N ALA A 83 7.03 -14.34 -1.06
CA ALA A 83 8.09 -13.36 -1.25
C ALA A 83 8.16 -12.35 -0.08
N TYR A 84 7.01 -11.84 0.38
CA TYR A 84 6.96 -10.87 1.47
C TYR A 84 7.38 -11.45 2.83
N LYS A 85 7.13 -12.74 3.10
CA LYS A 85 7.65 -13.41 4.31
C LYS A 85 9.18 -13.36 4.39
N GLY A 86 9.87 -13.29 3.25
CA GLY A 86 11.32 -13.18 3.18
C GLY A 86 11.87 -11.74 3.25
N ARG A 87 11.01 -10.71 3.31
CA ARG A 87 11.45 -9.30 3.32
C ARG A 87 11.54 -8.78 4.75
N PRO A 88 12.75 -8.51 5.28
CA PRO A 88 12.93 -8.09 6.67
C PRO A 88 12.41 -6.66 6.94
N ASP A 89 12.22 -5.85 5.91
CA ASP A 89 11.76 -4.45 6.01
C ASP A 89 10.23 -4.29 5.87
N VAL A 90 9.47 -5.39 5.84
CA VAL A 90 8.01 -5.38 5.76
C VAL A 90 7.38 -6.14 6.93
N THR A 91 6.47 -5.49 7.64
CA THR A 91 5.64 -6.16 8.64
C THR A 91 4.34 -6.65 8.00
N LEU A 92 4.12 -7.96 8.04
CA LEU A 92 2.85 -8.56 7.63
C LEU A 92 1.86 -8.51 8.78
N LEU A 93 0.75 -7.79 8.58
CA LEU A 93 -0.32 -7.69 9.57
C LEU A 93 -1.35 -8.80 9.36
N PRO A 94 -1.86 -9.42 10.45
CA PRO A 94 -2.88 -10.45 10.36
C PRO A 94 -4.22 -9.89 9.86
N LEU A 95 -4.92 -10.70 9.07
CA LEU A 95 -6.33 -10.53 8.75
C LEU A 95 -7.14 -11.38 9.75
N TYR A 96 -7.92 -10.73 10.61
CA TYR A 96 -8.76 -11.43 11.58
C TYR A 96 -9.90 -12.17 10.88
N THR A 97 -10.10 -13.44 11.25
CA THR A 97 -11.07 -14.33 10.59
C THR A 97 -12.22 -14.77 11.49
N THR A 98 -12.05 -14.72 12.82
CA THR A 98 -13.10 -15.10 13.78
C THR A 98 -13.04 -14.25 15.05
N ASP A 99 -14.16 -14.20 15.79
CA ASP A 99 -14.26 -13.46 17.06
C ASP A 99 -13.40 -14.11 18.17
N GLU A 100 -13.09 -15.40 18.06
CA GLU A 100 -12.21 -16.14 18.97
C GLU A 100 -10.72 -15.85 18.75
N GLY A 101 -10.38 -14.92 17.85
CA GLY A 101 -9.01 -14.49 17.59
C GLY A 101 -8.28 -15.26 16.49
N GLY A 102 -9.02 -15.96 15.62
CA GLY A 102 -8.44 -16.55 14.41
C GLY A 102 -7.86 -15.49 13.48
N SER A 103 -6.74 -15.79 12.81
CA SER A 103 -6.17 -14.89 11.80
C SER A 103 -5.42 -15.63 10.68
N VAL A 104 -5.35 -14.98 9.52
CA VAL A 104 -4.62 -15.45 8.33
C VAL A 104 -3.82 -14.31 7.71
N LEU A 105 -2.81 -14.62 6.89
CA LEU A 105 -2.07 -13.61 6.12
C LEU A 105 -2.65 -13.38 4.72
N VAL A 106 -3.45 -14.34 4.22
CA VAL A 106 -4.17 -14.22 2.95
C VAL A 106 -5.59 -14.73 3.12
N SER A 107 -6.56 -13.98 2.60
CA SER A 107 -7.99 -14.27 2.81
C SER A 107 -8.43 -15.65 2.32
N SER A 108 -7.74 -16.24 1.35
CA SER A 108 -8.05 -17.58 0.83
C SER A 108 -7.73 -18.72 1.80
N ASP A 109 -7.08 -18.42 2.93
CA ASP A 109 -6.82 -19.38 3.99
C ASP A 109 -7.90 -19.34 5.09
N SER A 110 -8.90 -18.45 4.98
CA SER A 110 -9.86 -18.19 6.06
C SER A 110 -10.90 -19.29 6.32
N ARG A 111 -11.15 -20.21 5.36
CA ARG A 111 -11.90 -21.48 5.52
C ARG A 111 -11.55 -22.48 4.41
N PRO A 112 -11.59 -23.81 4.65
CA PRO A 112 -11.56 -24.77 3.54
C PRO A 112 -12.83 -24.62 2.68
N SER A 113 -12.66 -24.57 1.36
CA SER A 113 -13.76 -24.79 0.41
C SER A 113 -14.37 -26.15 0.74
N THR A 114 -15.57 -26.17 1.32
CA THR A 114 -16.34 -27.41 1.43
C THR A 114 -16.85 -27.74 0.04
N THR A 115 -16.12 -28.62 -0.66
CA THR A 115 -16.67 -29.36 -1.79
C THR A 115 -17.24 -30.67 -1.28
#